data_AF-A0AAD9MEI0-F1
#
_entry.id   AF-A0AAD9MEI0-F1
#
_cell.length_a   1.000
_cell.length_b   1.000
_cell.length_c   1.000
_cell.angle_alpha   90.00
_cell.angle_beta   90.00
_cell.angle_gamma   90.00
#
_symmetry.space_group_name_H-M   'P 1'
#
loop_
_entity.id
_entity.type
_entity.pdbx_description
1 polymer ?
#
loop_
_entity_poly.entity_id
_entity_poly.type
_entity_poly.pdbx_seq_one_letter_code
_entity_poly.pdbx_strand_id
1 'polypeptide(L)'
;MPARLPCPQGLRGLQLRLRPAVKPSFQPLVQVANLSQREKAKRMKNDPYGWQQQQQRKAANVERQKRIQEIEGKEWGSPVHGVTTPFVESFDSAGQAPMSTPPIDEDGNLLEEPHELPTSPHLRNYFLKDTEVEEALAESHALTKPFIALDRERADSDIEAADLAKHEERHRKAVIALQRIADLNNGSAKDRKHANIRRCVETEVQIAILTSKIRALAQKLEGPKGNRDKNNKRSLRLLCHRRQALLRYAERKERGSGRWLHMIETLGLSPATWKKQITL
;
A
#
# COMPACT_ATOMS: atom_id res chain seq x y z
N MET A 1 93.49 29.72 -15.75
CA MET A 1 92.91 28.37 -15.60
C MET A 1 91.70 28.45 -14.67
N PRO A 2 90.47 28.33 -15.19
CA PRO A 2 89.32 27.94 -14.38
C PRO A 2 88.80 26.53 -14.73
N ALA A 3 88.23 25.87 -13.73
CA ALA A 3 87.96 24.43 -13.66
C ALA A 3 86.78 23.94 -14.53
N ARG A 4 86.91 22.72 -15.05
CA ARG A 4 85.84 21.94 -15.69
C ARG A 4 85.06 21.17 -14.62
N LEU A 5 83.73 21.29 -14.60
CA LEU A 5 82.84 20.41 -13.85
C LEU A 5 82.03 19.52 -14.82
N PRO A 6 81.82 18.23 -14.49
CA PRO A 6 81.21 17.24 -15.38
C PRO A 6 79.67 17.24 -15.32
N CYS A 7 79.04 16.99 -16.46
CA CYS A 7 77.60 16.77 -16.60
C CYS A 7 77.24 15.34 -16.16
N PRO A 8 76.18 15.11 -15.37
CA PRO A 8 75.64 13.77 -15.21
C PRO A 8 74.69 13.43 -16.38
N GLN A 9 75.04 12.34 -17.07
CA GLN A 9 74.22 11.64 -18.04
C GLN A 9 73.17 10.79 -17.32
N GLY A 10 71.94 10.79 -17.81
CA GLY A 10 71.01 9.68 -17.54
C GLY A 10 69.55 10.07 -17.44
N LEU A 11 68.84 10.08 -18.56
CA LEU A 11 67.44 9.62 -18.62
C LEU A 11 67.24 8.86 -19.94
N ARG A 12 67.37 7.52 -19.85
CA ARG A 12 66.92 6.59 -20.88
C ARG A 12 65.39 6.59 -20.94
N GLY A 13 64.88 6.40 -22.15
CA GLY A 13 63.49 6.61 -22.52
C GLY A 13 62.48 5.66 -21.87
N LEU A 14 61.29 6.23 -21.65
CA LEU A 14 60.05 5.49 -21.49
C LEU A 14 59.11 5.95 -22.62
N GLN A 15 58.97 5.14 -23.66
CA GLN A 15 57.89 5.28 -24.63
C GLN A 15 56.59 4.82 -23.96
N LEU A 16 55.84 5.77 -23.40
CA LEU A 16 54.47 5.52 -22.93
C LEU A 16 53.50 5.73 -24.10
N ARG A 17 52.72 4.67 -24.38
CA ARG A 17 51.64 4.67 -25.37
C ARG A 17 50.60 5.74 -24.99
N LEU A 18 50.52 6.80 -25.79
CA LEU A 18 49.48 7.82 -25.69
C LEU A 18 48.13 7.23 -26.14
N ARG A 19 47.24 6.91 -25.19
CA ARG A 19 45.79 6.95 -25.46
C ARG A 19 45.36 8.42 -25.39
N PRO A 20 44.54 8.94 -26.31
CA PRO A 20 44.01 10.29 -26.18
C PRO A 20 43.10 10.34 -24.94
N ALA A 21 43.52 11.11 -23.94
CA ALA A 21 42.68 11.44 -22.80
C ALA A 21 41.45 12.21 -23.29
N VAL A 22 40.26 11.72 -22.97
CA VAL A 22 39.02 12.50 -23.09
C VAL A 22 39.21 13.74 -22.23
N LYS A 23 39.33 14.91 -22.87
CA LYS A 23 39.44 16.19 -22.17
C LYS A 23 38.17 16.36 -21.33
N PRO A 24 38.25 16.56 -20.00
CA PRO A 24 37.07 16.99 -19.25
C PRO A 24 36.63 18.32 -19.85
N SER A 25 35.37 18.39 -20.29
CA SER A 25 34.77 19.66 -20.67
C SER A 25 34.74 20.56 -19.44
N PHE A 26 35.70 21.47 -19.33
CA PHE A 26 35.67 22.58 -18.40
C PHE A 26 34.54 23.52 -18.81
N GLN A 27 33.30 23.16 -18.49
CA GLN A 27 32.27 24.18 -18.36
C GLN A 27 32.73 25.09 -17.22
N PRO A 28 32.71 26.42 -17.40
CA PRO A 28 33.04 27.32 -16.31
C PRO A 28 32.09 26.99 -15.16
N LEU A 29 32.66 26.62 -14.03
CA LEU A 29 31.96 26.61 -12.76
C LEU A 29 31.54 28.06 -12.51
N VAL A 30 30.38 28.47 -13.01
CA VAL A 30 29.82 29.79 -12.72
C VAL A 30 29.56 29.76 -11.22
N GLN A 31 30.48 30.32 -10.44
CA GLN A 31 30.25 30.57 -9.03
C GLN A 31 29.03 31.48 -8.96
N VAL A 32 27.90 30.90 -8.55
CA VAL A 32 26.70 31.65 -8.20
C VAL A 32 26.99 32.33 -6.86
N ALA A 33 27.85 33.35 -6.89
CA ALA A 33 28.14 34.14 -5.71
C ALA A 33 26.87 34.94 -5.37
N ASN A 34 26.25 34.60 -4.25
CA ASN A 34 25.14 35.39 -3.73
C ASN A 34 25.66 36.79 -3.40
N LEU A 35 25.10 37.82 -4.05
CA LEU A 35 25.38 39.23 -3.73
C LEU A 35 25.27 39.46 -2.22
N SER A 36 26.22 40.23 -1.67
CA SER A 36 26.21 40.58 -0.25
C SER A 36 24.95 41.39 0.09
N GLN A 37 24.51 41.34 1.34
CA GLN A 37 23.35 42.14 1.79
C GLN A 37 23.58 43.64 1.54
N ARG A 38 24.84 44.10 1.68
CA ARG A 38 25.23 45.49 1.42
C ARG A 38 25.06 45.87 -0.05
N GLU A 39 25.44 45.00 -0.97
CA GLU A 39 25.28 45.26 -2.41
C GLU A 39 23.81 45.18 -2.85
N LYS A 40 23.01 44.28 -2.27
CA LYS A 40 21.56 44.24 -2.51
C LYS A 40 20.89 45.55 -2.09
N ALA A 41 21.26 46.08 -0.92
CA ALA A 41 20.74 47.36 -0.43
C ALA A 41 21.16 48.55 -1.31
N LYS A 42 22.43 48.57 -1.78
CA LYS A 42 22.88 49.59 -2.75
C LYS A 42 22.08 49.51 -4.05
N ARG A 43 21.88 48.31 -4.60
CA ARG A 43 21.14 48.11 -5.85
C ARG A 43 19.67 48.53 -5.72
N MET A 44 19.04 48.23 -4.58
CA MET A 44 17.68 48.70 -4.26
C MET A 44 17.60 50.23 -4.18
N LYS A 45 18.59 50.91 -3.60
CA LYS A 45 18.61 52.38 -3.50
C LYS A 45 18.92 53.06 -4.83
N ASN A 46 19.77 52.45 -5.65
CA ASN A 46 20.17 53.00 -6.95
C ASN A 46 19.03 53.00 -7.97
N ASP A 47 18.15 52.00 -7.94
CA ASP A 47 16.96 51.92 -8.81
C ASP A 47 15.73 51.43 -8.03
N PRO A 48 15.01 52.34 -7.34
CA PRO A 48 13.85 51.96 -6.54
C PRO A 48 12.68 51.42 -7.37
N TYR A 49 12.41 51.99 -8.55
CA TYR A 49 11.26 51.64 -9.37
C TYR A 49 11.45 50.30 -10.10
N GLY A 50 12.61 50.08 -10.73
CA GLY A 50 12.94 48.79 -11.34
C GLY A 50 13.00 47.68 -10.31
N TRP A 51 13.51 47.97 -9.10
CA TRP A 51 13.46 47.04 -7.98
C TRP A 51 12.03 46.67 -7.58
N GLN A 52 11.13 47.66 -7.44
CA GLN A 52 9.71 47.40 -7.13
C GLN A 52 9.03 46.54 -8.20
N GLN A 53 9.22 46.82 -9.49
CA GLN A 53 8.66 45.99 -10.57
C GLN A 53 9.19 44.55 -10.54
N GLN A 54 10.49 44.36 -10.28
CA GLN A 54 11.07 43.02 -10.12
C GLN A 54 10.46 42.29 -8.92
N GLN A 55 10.23 42.98 -7.81
CA GLN A 55 9.58 42.40 -6.63
C GLN A 55 8.13 42.03 -6.93
N GLN A 56 7.36 42.85 -7.66
CA GLN A 56 5.98 42.52 -8.06
C GLN A 56 5.93 41.27 -8.95
N ARG A 57 6.82 41.16 -9.94
CA ARG A 57 6.91 39.95 -10.80
C ARG A 57 7.30 38.72 -9.99
N LYS A 58 8.23 38.86 -9.04
CA LYS A 58 8.62 37.79 -8.14
C LYS A 58 7.46 37.39 -7.22
N ALA A 59 6.74 38.34 -6.64
CA ALA A 59 5.61 38.10 -5.78
C ALA A 59 4.52 37.31 -6.51
N ALA A 60 4.14 37.72 -7.73
CA ALA A 60 3.18 36.99 -8.55
C ALA A 60 3.63 35.54 -8.87
N ASN A 61 4.91 35.33 -9.17
CA ASN A 61 5.45 33.97 -9.39
C ASN A 61 5.45 33.15 -8.10
N VAL A 62 5.81 33.75 -6.97
CA VAL A 62 5.76 33.10 -5.65
C VAL A 62 4.32 32.72 -5.29
N GLU A 63 3.34 33.59 -5.53
CA GLU A 63 1.92 33.26 -5.35
C GLU A 63 1.48 32.11 -6.25
N ARG A 64 1.89 32.10 -7.52
CA ARG A 64 1.63 30.99 -8.44
C ARG A 64 2.25 29.69 -7.94
N GLN A 65 3.50 29.72 -7.49
CA GLN A 65 4.19 28.55 -6.94
C GLN A 65 3.49 28.02 -5.69
N LYS A 66 3.02 28.91 -4.79
CA LYS A 66 2.24 28.51 -3.62
C LYS A 66 0.97 27.77 -4.02
N ARG A 67 0.21 28.29 -4.99
CA ARG A 67 -0.99 27.61 -5.51
C ARG A 67 -0.68 26.24 -6.09
N ILE A 68 0.39 26.11 -6.87
CA ILE A 68 0.82 24.82 -7.42
C ILE A 68 1.22 23.87 -6.29
N GLN A 69 1.96 24.34 -5.29
CA GLN A 69 2.34 23.54 -4.12
C GLN A 69 1.13 23.08 -3.30
N GLU A 70 0.08 23.88 -3.20
CA GLU A 70 -1.17 23.49 -2.53
C GLU A 70 -1.90 22.38 -3.28
N ILE A 71 -1.95 22.46 -4.62
CA ILE A 71 -2.54 21.42 -5.47
C ILE A 71 -1.71 20.14 -5.39
N GLU A 72 -0.40 20.25 -5.62
CA GLU A 72 0.54 19.12 -5.54
C GLU A 72 0.53 18.50 -4.13
N GLY A 73 0.41 19.31 -3.08
CA GLY A 73 0.36 18.84 -1.70
C GLY A 73 -0.85 17.95 -1.42
N LYS A 74 -2.02 18.28 -2.00
CA LYS A 74 -3.22 17.44 -1.90
C LYS A 74 -3.06 16.13 -2.66
N GLU A 75 -2.55 16.17 -3.88
CA GLU A 75 -2.30 14.98 -4.70
C GLU A 75 -1.17 14.11 -4.17
N TRP A 76 -0.20 14.70 -3.46
CA TRP A 76 0.96 13.99 -2.91
C TRP A 76 0.51 12.92 -1.91
N GLY A 77 -0.45 13.24 -1.05
CA GLY A 77 -1.06 12.29 -0.09
C GLY A 77 -0.11 11.83 1.02
N SER A 78 -0.55 10.80 1.77
CA SER A 78 0.21 10.25 2.91
C SER A 78 1.23 9.21 2.46
N PRO A 79 2.47 9.20 3.01
CA PRO A 79 3.46 8.17 2.68
C PRO A 79 3.11 6.76 3.22
N VAL A 80 2.22 6.68 4.21
CA VAL A 80 1.74 5.41 4.80
C VAL A 80 0.45 4.97 4.13
N HIS A 81 -0.55 5.85 4.15
CA HIS A 81 -1.92 5.53 3.74
C HIS A 81 -2.18 5.80 2.25
N GLY A 82 -1.39 6.67 1.61
CA GLY A 82 -1.70 7.17 0.27
C GLY A 82 -2.96 8.02 0.29
N VAL A 83 -3.86 7.75 -0.65
CA VAL A 83 -5.26 8.18 -0.66
C VAL A 83 -6.10 6.95 -0.36
N THR A 84 -6.93 6.98 0.68
CA THR A 84 -7.74 5.79 1.03
C THR A 84 -8.81 5.55 -0.04
N THR A 85 -8.94 4.31 -0.49
CA THR A 85 -9.94 3.89 -1.49
C THR A 85 -10.92 2.89 -0.87
N PRO A 86 -12.12 2.71 -1.46
CA PRO A 86 -13.10 1.73 -0.97
C PRO A 86 -12.51 0.32 -0.90
N PHE A 87 -11.67 -0.07 -1.86
CA PHE A 87 -11.00 -1.36 -1.83
C PHE A 87 -10.04 -1.50 -0.63
N VAL A 88 -9.25 -0.47 -0.34
CA VAL A 88 -8.33 -0.50 0.82
C VAL A 88 -9.10 -0.49 2.14
N GLU A 89 -10.22 0.23 2.21
CA GLU A 89 -11.10 0.23 3.38
C GLU A 89 -11.75 -1.13 3.63
N SER A 90 -12.17 -1.82 2.57
CA SER A 90 -12.76 -3.16 2.67
C SER A 90 -11.84 -4.21 3.30
N PHE A 91 -10.54 -3.94 3.47
CA PHE A 91 -9.63 -4.86 4.17
C PHE A 91 -9.99 -5.04 5.65
N ASP A 92 -10.64 -4.07 6.26
CA ASP A 92 -10.96 -4.10 7.68
C ASP A 92 -12.04 -5.15 8.00
N SER A 93 -13.02 -5.29 7.09
CA SER A 93 -14.07 -6.30 7.11
C SER A 93 -13.75 -7.55 6.27
N ALA A 94 -12.54 -7.63 5.72
CA ALA A 94 -12.13 -8.66 4.77
C ALA A 94 -13.09 -8.82 3.56
N GLY A 95 -13.75 -7.73 3.14
CA GLY A 95 -14.69 -7.71 2.02
C GLY A 95 -16.08 -8.26 2.35
N GLN A 96 -16.43 -8.42 3.63
CA GLN A 96 -17.74 -8.93 4.04
C GLN A 96 -18.77 -7.83 4.30
N ALA A 97 -18.32 -6.60 4.56
CA ALA A 97 -19.21 -5.47 4.78
C ALA A 97 -19.54 -4.77 3.43
N PRO A 98 -20.83 -4.55 3.10
CA PRO A 98 -21.22 -3.87 1.86
C PRO A 98 -21.03 -2.36 1.92
N MET A 99 -21.08 -1.76 3.11
CA MET A 99 -20.95 -0.31 3.33
C MET A 99 -19.78 0.01 4.25
N SER A 100 -19.19 1.19 4.09
CA SER A 100 -18.18 1.72 4.99
C SER A 100 -18.75 2.05 6.37
N THR A 101 -17.86 2.04 7.36
CA THR A 101 -18.17 2.48 8.73
C THR A 101 -17.46 3.80 8.99
N PRO A 102 -18.09 4.95 8.67
CA PRO A 102 -17.46 6.25 8.84
C PRO A 102 -17.21 6.55 10.33
N PRO A 103 -16.18 7.37 10.64
CA PRO A 103 -15.91 7.78 12.00
C PRO A 103 -17.07 8.61 12.56
N ILE A 104 -17.33 8.42 13.84
CA ILE A 104 -18.42 9.07 14.58
C ILE A 104 -17.79 10.17 15.45
N ASP A 105 -18.39 11.35 15.46
CA ASP A 105 -18.02 12.46 16.35
C ASP A 105 -18.36 12.17 17.81
N GLU A 106 -17.83 12.99 18.73
CA GLU A 106 -18.14 12.92 20.16
C GLU A 106 -19.66 13.06 20.44
N ASP A 107 -20.38 13.77 19.56
CA ASP A 107 -21.83 13.97 19.62
C ASP A 107 -22.66 12.83 18.97
N GLY A 108 -22.01 11.79 18.43
CA GLY A 108 -22.68 10.64 17.81
C GLY A 108 -23.08 10.83 16.34
N ASN A 109 -22.72 11.95 15.72
CA ASN A 109 -22.99 12.22 14.30
C ASN A 109 -21.92 11.57 13.41
N LEU A 110 -22.32 11.14 12.21
CA LEU A 110 -21.39 10.60 11.21
C LEU A 110 -20.62 11.74 10.55
N LEU A 111 -19.30 11.68 10.56
CA LEU A 111 -18.44 12.67 9.91
C LEU A 111 -18.50 12.60 8.38
N GLU A 112 -18.76 11.40 7.85
CA GLU A 112 -18.79 11.12 6.42
C GLU A 112 -19.99 10.22 6.10
N GLU A 113 -20.51 10.32 4.88
CA GLU A 113 -21.58 9.45 4.42
C GLU A 113 -21.04 8.03 4.14
N PRO A 114 -21.75 6.97 4.59
CA PRO A 114 -21.41 5.60 4.23
C PRO A 114 -21.45 5.42 2.71
N HIS A 115 -20.41 4.79 2.16
CA HIS A 115 -20.29 4.48 0.74
C HIS A 115 -20.09 2.98 0.52
N GLU A 116 -20.34 2.52 -0.69
CA GLU A 116 -20.28 1.10 -1.03
C GLU A 116 -18.84 0.59 -1.09
N LEU A 117 -18.61 -0.60 -0.53
CA LEU A 117 -17.34 -1.29 -0.52
C LEU A 117 -17.37 -2.51 -1.45
N PRO A 118 -16.26 -2.85 -2.14
CA PRO A 118 -16.19 -4.05 -2.94
C PRO A 118 -16.20 -5.31 -2.06
N THR A 119 -17.29 -6.08 -2.16
CA THR A 119 -17.51 -7.28 -1.34
C THR A 119 -17.01 -8.57 -2.01
N SER A 120 -16.62 -9.54 -1.18
CA SER A 120 -16.26 -10.91 -1.58
C SER A 120 -16.99 -11.93 -0.69
N PRO A 121 -18.32 -12.09 -0.86
CA PRO A 121 -19.15 -12.91 0.04
C PRO A 121 -18.79 -14.41 -0.02
N HIS A 122 -18.27 -14.87 -1.16
CA HIS A 122 -17.88 -16.27 -1.39
C HIS A 122 -16.72 -16.78 -0.52
N LEU A 123 -16.02 -15.90 0.21
CA LEU A 123 -14.88 -16.26 1.06
C LEU A 123 -15.35 -16.58 2.48
N ARG A 124 -15.03 -17.79 2.95
CA ARG A 124 -15.25 -18.22 4.33
C ARG A 124 -13.94 -18.32 5.10
N ASN A 125 -14.08 -18.52 6.41
CA ASN A 125 -12.98 -18.80 7.31
C ASN A 125 -12.31 -20.15 6.98
N TYR A 126 -11.14 -20.42 7.55
CA TYR A 126 -10.39 -21.67 7.38
C TYR A 126 -10.01 -22.03 5.93
N PHE A 127 -9.81 -21.01 5.09
CA PHE A 127 -9.47 -21.17 3.67
C PHE A 127 -10.60 -21.73 2.79
N LEU A 128 -11.83 -21.81 3.31
CA LEU A 128 -12.97 -22.33 2.58
C LEU A 128 -13.64 -21.28 1.67
N LYS A 129 -14.46 -21.78 0.75
CA LYS A 129 -15.45 -21.01 -0.03
C LYS A 129 -16.87 -21.48 0.28
N ASP A 130 -17.86 -20.66 -0.06
CA ASP A 130 -19.29 -21.00 0.13
C ASP A 130 -19.66 -22.29 -0.58
N THR A 131 -19.24 -22.44 -1.84
CA THR A 131 -19.51 -23.63 -2.65
C THR A 131 -18.93 -24.89 -2.03
N GLU A 132 -17.70 -24.82 -1.50
CA GLU A 132 -17.02 -25.96 -0.87
C GLU A 132 -17.75 -26.40 0.42
N VAL A 133 -18.31 -25.45 1.17
CA VAL A 133 -19.10 -25.74 2.37
C VAL A 133 -20.44 -26.38 2.00
N GLU A 134 -21.12 -25.85 0.97
CA GLU A 134 -22.40 -26.38 0.49
C GLU A 134 -22.27 -27.80 -0.09
N GLU A 135 -21.24 -28.04 -0.90
CA GLU A 135 -20.91 -29.36 -1.44
C GLU A 135 -20.63 -30.36 -0.31
N ALA A 136 -19.77 -30.00 0.64
CA ALA A 136 -19.45 -30.86 1.78
C ALA A 136 -20.68 -31.17 2.66
N LEU A 137 -21.59 -30.21 2.83
CA LEU A 137 -22.84 -30.40 3.56
C LEU A 137 -23.78 -31.37 2.81
N ALA A 138 -23.90 -31.23 1.48
CA ALA A 138 -24.71 -32.10 0.64
C ALA A 138 -24.18 -33.54 0.63
N GLU A 139 -22.86 -33.72 0.49
CA GLU A 139 -22.21 -35.03 0.58
C GLU A 139 -22.39 -35.66 1.96
N SER A 140 -22.17 -34.90 3.03
CA SER A 140 -22.35 -35.38 4.40
C SER A 140 -23.80 -35.81 4.66
N HIS A 141 -24.78 -35.04 4.16
CA HIS A 141 -26.20 -35.38 4.25
C HIS A 141 -26.52 -36.69 3.52
N ALA A 142 -25.99 -36.88 2.31
CA ALA A 142 -26.20 -38.09 1.52
C ALA A 142 -25.59 -39.33 2.19
N LEU A 143 -24.37 -39.21 2.74
CA LEU A 143 -23.65 -40.32 3.39
C LEU A 143 -24.24 -40.71 4.74
N THR A 144 -24.83 -39.76 5.48
CA THR A 144 -25.39 -40.00 6.82
C THR A 144 -26.87 -40.35 6.81
N LYS A 145 -27.51 -40.36 5.63
CA LYS A 145 -28.92 -40.67 5.47
C LYS A 145 -29.21 -42.07 6.06
N PRO A 146 -30.21 -42.22 6.95
CA PRO A 146 -30.60 -43.51 7.50
C PRO A 146 -30.84 -44.55 6.40
N PHE A 147 -30.30 -45.74 6.60
CA PHE A 147 -30.50 -46.85 5.68
C PHE A 147 -31.96 -47.33 5.74
N ILE A 148 -32.54 -47.58 4.57
CA ILE A 148 -33.91 -48.07 4.43
C ILE A 148 -33.83 -49.58 4.18
N ALA A 149 -34.55 -50.38 4.96
CA ALA A 149 -34.49 -51.83 4.82
C ALA A 149 -35.02 -52.28 3.45
N LEU A 150 -34.33 -53.27 2.85
CA LEU A 150 -34.76 -53.88 1.57
C LEU A 150 -36.04 -54.69 1.76
N ASP A 151 -36.15 -55.40 2.88
CA ASP A 151 -37.29 -56.23 3.25
C ASP A 151 -38.40 -55.37 3.88
N ARG A 152 -39.32 -54.86 3.05
CA ARG A 152 -40.44 -54.01 3.48
C ARG A 152 -41.41 -54.69 4.43
N GLU A 153 -41.49 -56.01 4.41
CA GLU A 153 -42.41 -56.78 5.25
C GLU A 153 -41.97 -56.85 6.72
N ARG A 154 -40.68 -56.66 7.00
CA ARG A 154 -40.13 -56.63 8.37
C ARG A 154 -39.80 -55.22 8.86
N ALA A 155 -39.92 -54.23 7.98
CA ALA A 155 -39.55 -52.85 8.26
C ALA A 155 -40.71 -52.09 8.89
N ASP A 156 -40.51 -51.59 10.11
CA ASP A 156 -41.47 -50.71 10.76
C ASP A 156 -41.40 -49.31 10.14
N SER A 157 -42.39 -48.96 9.31
CA SER A 157 -42.46 -47.67 8.63
C SER A 157 -42.38 -46.47 9.58
N ASP A 158 -42.93 -46.59 10.79
CA ASP A 158 -42.95 -45.52 11.78
C ASP A 158 -41.56 -45.24 12.35
N ILE A 159 -40.71 -46.27 12.50
CA ILE A 159 -39.35 -46.14 12.99
C ILE A 159 -38.46 -45.51 11.91
N GLU A 160 -38.59 -45.97 10.65
CA GLU A 160 -37.88 -45.37 9.51
C GLU A 160 -38.22 -43.89 9.36
N ALA A 161 -39.51 -43.53 9.46
CA ALA A 161 -39.97 -42.15 9.39
C ALA A 161 -39.43 -41.30 10.55
N ALA A 162 -39.44 -41.83 11.78
CA ALA A 162 -38.91 -41.14 12.95
C ALA A 162 -37.39 -40.90 12.86
N ASP A 163 -36.64 -41.86 12.32
CA ASP A 163 -35.19 -41.73 12.16
C ASP A 163 -34.81 -40.77 11.03
N LEU A 164 -35.59 -40.75 9.94
CA LEU A 164 -35.47 -39.72 8.91
C LEU A 164 -35.74 -38.32 9.47
N ALA A 165 -36.81 -38.14 10.25
CA ALA A 165 -37.12 -36.84 10.87
C ALA A 165 -36.00 -36.37 11.81
N LYS A 166 -35.47 -37.26 12.66
CA LYS A 166 -34.32 -36.96 13.54
C LYS A 166 -33.06 -36.61 12.73
N HIS A 167 -32.83 -37.30 11.61
CA HIS A 167 -31.69 -37.01 10.72
C HIS A 167 -31.82 -35.61 10.11
N GLU A 168 -33.00 -35.24 9.62
CA GLU A 168 -33.25 -33.90 9.09
C GLU A 168 -33.05 -32.80 10.14
N GLU A 169 -33.56 -32.99 11.37
CA GLU A 169 -33.38 -32.03 12.46
C GLU A 169 -31.90 -31.86 12.82
N ARG A 170 -31.15 -32.97 12.91
CA ARG A 170 -29.71 -32.96 13.16
C ARG A 170 -28.96 -32.28 12.03
N HIS A 171 -29.31 -32.57 10.78
CA HIS A 171 -28.71 -31.95 9.61
C HIS A 171 -28.96 -30.43 9.61
N ARG A 172 -30.21 -29.99 9.80
CA ARG A 172 -30.55 -28.56 9.90
C ARG A 172 -29.74 -27.85 11.00
N LYS A 173 -29.63 -28.47 12.18
CA LYS A 173 -28.82 -27.95 13.27
C LYS A 173 -27.33 -27.88 12.91
N ALA A 174 -26.80 -28.91 12.24
CA ALA A 174 -25.41 -28.96 11.80
C ALA A 174 -25.11 -27.88 10.75
N VAL A 175 -26.00 -27.66 9.78
CA VAL A 175 -25.89 -26.61 8.75
C VAL A 175 -25.75 -25.23 9.42
N ILE A 176 -26.65 -24.89 10.34
CA ILE A 176 -26.61 -23.60 11.05
C ILE A 176 -25.31 -23.45 11.86
N ALA A 177 -24.88 -24.51 12.55
CA ALA A 177 -23.66 -24.49 13.35
C ALA A 177 -22.41 -24.31 12.47
N LEU A 178 -22.31 -25.06 11.37
CA LEU A 178 -21.18 -25.03 10.45
C LEU A 178 -21.10 -23.70 9.70
N GLN A 179 -22.23 -23.15 9.26
CA GLN A 179 -22.29 -21.80 8.69
C GLN A 179 -21.68 -20.79 9.67
N ARG A 180 -22.12 -20.77 10.93
CA ARG A 180 -21.59 -19.86 11.96
C ARG A 180 -20.11 -20.02 12.24
N ILE A 181 -19.60 -21.26 12.22
CA ILE A 181 -18.18 -21.55 12.42
C ILE A 181 -17.35 -21.08 11.22
N ALA A 182 -17.86 -21.30 10.00
CA ALA A 182 -17.23 -20.92 8.75
C ALA A 182 -17.35 -19.41 8.45
N ASP A 183 -18.25 -18.68 9.12
CA ASP A 183 -18.44 -17.25 8.92
C ASP A 183 -17.16 -16.45 9.23
N LEU A 184 -16.69 -15.71 8.22
CA LEU A 184 -15.45 -14.92 8.33
C LEU A 184 -15.57 -13.76 9.33
N ASN A 185 -16.79 -13.27 9.57
CA ASN A 185 -17.06 -12.20 10.55
C ASN A 185 -16.73 -12.62 11.98
N ASN A 186 -16.84 -13.93 12.30
CA ASN A 186 -16.47 -14.48 13.59
C ASN A 186 -14.97 -14.80 13.68
N GLY A 187 -14.21 -14.55 12.60
CA GLY A 187 -12.79 -14.87 12.50
C GLY A 187 -11.86 -13.87 13.20
N SER A 188 -10.63 -14.31 13.44
CA SER A 188 -9.57 -13.49 14.01
C SER A 188 -9.02 -12.47 12.99
N ALA A 189 -8.25 -11.48 13.45
CA ALA A 189 -7.47 -10.60 12.58
C ALA A 189 -6.50 -11.39 11.68
N LYS A 190 -6.02 -12.55 12.14
CA LYS A 190 -5.20 -13.46 11.34
C LYS A 190 -6.00 -14.06 10.17
N ASP A 191 -7.24 -14.43 10.41
CA ASP A 191 -8.11 -15.03 9.38
C ASP A 191 -8.50 -13.99 8.33
N ARG A 192 -8.85 -12.77 8.78
CA ARG A 192 -9.05 -11.60 7.89
C ARG A 192 -7.84 -11.31 7.02
N LYS A 193 -6.62 -11.37 7.58
CA LYS A 193 -5.38 -11.24 6.81
C LYS A 193 -5.27 -12.30 5.72
N HIS A 194 -5.58 -13.56 6.01
CA HIS A 194 -5.51 -14.64 5.02
C HIS A 194 -6.59 -14.52 3.94
N ALA A 195 -7.80 -14.08 4.30
CA ALA A 195 -8.84 -13.73 3.33
C ALA A 195 -8.41 -12.55 2.44
N ASN A 196 -7.86 -11.48 3.00
CA ASN A 196 -7.33 -10.34 2.25
C ASN A 196 -6.19 -10.75 1.31
N ILE A 197 -5.31 -11.67 1.72
CA ILE A 197 -4.29 -12.22 0.81
C ILE A 197 -4.95 -12.89 -0.40
N ARG A 198 -6.00 -13.70 -0.20
CA ARG A 198 -6.75 -14.33 -1.30
C ARG A 198 -7.38 -13.29 -2.24
N ARG A 199 -7.97 -12.22 -1.70
CA ARG A 199 -8.51 -11.09 -2.47
C ARG A 199 -7.42 -10.35 -3.27
N CYS A 200 -6.24 -10.15 -2.66
CA CYS A 200 -5.13 -9.46 -3.31
C CYS A 200 -4.43 -10.28 -4.41
N VAL A 201 -4.60 -11.62 -4.45
CA VAL A 201 -3.99 -12.48 -5.48
C VAL A 201 -4.52 -12.16 -6.89
N GLU A 202 -5.67 -11.49 -6.99
CA GLU A 202 -6.23 -11.01 -8.26
C GLU A 202 -5.50 -9.77 -8.83
N THR A 203 -4.65 -9.10 -8.06
CA THR A 203 -3.87 -7.89 -8.46
C THR A 203 -2.36 -8.09 -8.25
N GLU A 204 -1.50 -7.07 -8.44
CA GLU A 204 -0.06 -7.19 -8.20
C GLU A 204 0.24 -7.58 -6.73
N VAL A 205 0.39 -8.89 -6.55
CA VAL A 205 0.16 -9.60 -5.29
C VAL A 205 0.99 -9.04 -4.14
N GLN A 206 2.24 -8.69 -4.38
CA GLN A 206 3.14 -8.28 -3.30
C GLN A 206 2.82 -6.89 -2.74
N ILE A 207 2.50 -5.93 -3.60
CA ILE A 207 2.22 -4.55 -3.19
C ILE A 207 0.88 -4.51 -2.46
N ALA A 208 -0.15 -5.17 -3.00
CA ALA A 208 -1.46 -5.28 -2.37
C ALA A 208 -1.45 -6.02 -1.02
N ILE A 209 -0.59 -7.04 -0.86
CA ILE A 209 -0.41 -7.70 0.45
C ILE A 209 0.31 -6.78 1.44
N LEU A 210 1.25 -5.94 0.97
CA LEU A 210 1.92 -4.98 1.85
C LEU A 210 0.97 -3.85 2.27
N THR A 211 0.09 -3.36 1.38
CA THR A 211 -0.89 -2.32 1.73
C THR A 211 -1.85 -2.79 2.82
N SER A 212 -2.42 -4.01 2.70
CA SER A 212 -3.30 -4.56 3.75
C SER A 212 -2.58 -4.73 5.09
N LYS A 213 -1.31 -5.18 5.10
CA LYS A 213 -0.49 -5.27 6.32
C LYS A 213 -0.18 -3.90 6.92
N ILE A 214 0.15 -2.91 6.09
CA ILE A 214 0.44 -1.54 6.53
C ILE A 214 -0.81 -0.94 7.17
N ARG A 215 -1.99 -1.07 6.54
CA ARG A 215 -3.26 -0.58 7.08
C ARG A 215 -3.56 -1.18 8.46
N ALA A 216 -3.53 -2.51 8.57
CA ALA A 216 -3.81 -3.19 9.83
C ALA A 216 -2.84 -2.78 10.95
N LEU A 217 -1.55 -2.60 10.62
CA LEU A 217 -0.55 -2.18 11.60
C LEU A 217 -0.68 -0.70 11.98
N ALA A 218 -0.95 0.16 11.00
CA ALA A 218 -1.13 1.59 11.21
C ALA A 218 -2.35 1.86 12.10
N GLN A 219 -3.50 1.26 11.81
CA GLN A 219 -4.70 1.36 12.67
C GLN A 219 -4.43 0.90 14.11
N LYS A 220 -3.65 -0.17 14.30
CA LYS A 220 -3.27 -0.63 15.65
C LYS A 220 -2.35 0.35 16.39
N LEU A 221 -1.48 1.05 15.67
CA LEU A 221 -0.58 2.06 16.23
C LEU A 221 -1.27 3.40 16.50
N GLU A 222 -2.28 3.75 15.69
CA GLU A 222 -3.14 4.93 15.85
C GLU A 222 -4.19 4.74 16.96
N GLY A 223 -4.60 3.49 17.21
CA GLY A 223 -5.57 3.16 18.26
C GLY A 223 -5.08 3.37 19.70
N PRO A 224 -5.96 3.11 20.68
CA PRO A 224 -5.66 3.31 22.10
C PRO A 224 -4.38 2.59 22.53
N LYS A 225 -3.47 3.32 23.19
CA LYS A 225 -2.15 2.82 23.66
C LYS A 225 -1.16 2.41 22.56
N GLY A 226 -1.48 2.57 21.27
CA GLY A 226 -0.59 2.22 20.15
C GLY A 226 0.69 3.07 20.12
N ASN A 227 0.64 4.30 20.62
CA ASN A 227 1.81 5.17 20.76
C ASN A 227 2.96 4.59 21.61
N ARG A 228 2.64 3.66 22.53
CA ARG A 228 3.61 2.98 23.41
C ARG A 228 4.38 1.86 22.70
N ASP A 229 3.84 1.31 21.61
CA ASP A 229 4.45 0.21 20.87
C ASP A 229 5.56 0.71 19.93
N LYS A 230 6.77 0.86 20.49
CA LYS A 230 7.95 1.34 19.77
C LYS A 230 8.51 0.30 18.79
N ASN A 231 8.31 -0.99 19.06
CA ASN A 231 8.84 -2.07 18.23
C ASN A 231 8.08 -2.14 16.91
N ASN A 232 6.75 -2.05 16.95
CA ASN A 232 5.94 -2.10 15.74
C ASN A 232 6.00 -0.83 14.89
N LYS A 233 6.42 0.32 15.45
CA LYS A 233 6.79 1.49 14.62
C LYS A 233 7.92 1.16 13.64
N ARG A 234 8.93 0.39 14.07
CA ARG A 234 9.99 -0.11 13.17
C ARG A 234 9.42 -1.05 12.12
N SER A 235 8.52 -1.97 12.50
CA SER A 235 7.86 -2.89 11.57
C SER A 235 7.07 -2.14 10.49
N LEU A 236 6.31 -1.10 10.86
CA LEU A 236 5.56 -0.26 9.93
C LEU A 236 6.50 0.42 8.92
N ARG A 237 7.60 1.01 9.41
CA ARG A 237 8.61 1.63 8.56
C ARG A 237 9.25 0.64 7.59
N LEU A 238 9.57 -0.57 8.03
CA LEU A 238 10.12 -1.62 7.16
C LEU A 238 9.13 -2.04 6.06
N LEU A 239 7.84 -2.17 6.39
CA LEU A 239 6.81 -2.48 5.40
C LEU A 239 6.66 -1.37 4.37
N CYS A 240 6.64 -0.10 4.81
CA CYS A 240 6.55 1.06 3.92
C CYS A 240 7.75 1.15 2.98
N HIS A 241 8.98 0.97 3.49
CA HIS A 241 10.17 0.97 2.64
C HIS A 241 10.23 -0.22 1.66
N ARG A 242 9.77 -1.40 2.09
CA ARG A 242 9.67 -2.56 1.20
C ARG A 242 8.67 -2.30 0.07
N ARG A 243 7.51 -1.73 0.39
CA ARG A 243 6.49 -1.31 -0.60
C ARG A 243 7.08 -0.26 -1.56
N GLN A 244 7.76 0.75 -1.03
CA GLN A 244 8.46 1.78 -1.81
C GLN A 244 9.48 1.19 -2.80
N ALA A 245 10.29 0.22 -2.37
CA ALA A 245 11.27 -0.42 -3.24
C ALA A 245 10.60 -1.18 -4.40
N LEU A 246 9.50 -1.89 -4.12
CA LEU A 246 8.70 -2.58 -5.14
C LEU A 246 8.05 -1.59 -6.11
N LEU A 247 7.48 -0.49 -5.61
CA LEU A 247 6.85 0.53 -6.45
C LEU A 247 7.86 1.23 -7.38
N ARG A 248 9.06 1.56 -6.88
CA ARG A 248 10.15 2.11 -7.72
C ARG A 248 10.66 1.13 -8.77
N TYR A 249 10.59 -0.17 -8.48
CA TYR A 249 10.93 -1.19 -9.45
C TYR A 249 9.83 -1.32 -10.51
N ALA A 250 8.58 -1.43 -10.07
CA ALA A 250 7.41 -1.55 -10.94
C ALA A 250 7.22 -0.33 -11.86
N GLU A 251 7.36 0.90 -11.36
CA GLU A 251 7.29 2.13 -12.16
C GLU A 251 8.29 2.11 -13.32
N ARG A 252 9.54 1.71 -13.05
CA ARG A 252 10.59 1.59 -14.09
C ARG A 252 10.33 0.45 -15.06
N LYS A 253 9.75 -0.65 -14.58
CA LYS A 253 9.53 -1.87 -15.37
C LYS A 253 8.31 -1.76 -16.29
N GLU A 254 7.20 -1.26 -15.75
CA GLU A 254 5.90 -1.18 -16.41
C GLU A 254 5.75 0.06 -17.29
N ARG A 255 6.54 1.12 -17.04
CA ARG A 255 6.54 2.37 -17.85
C ARG A 255 5.15 3.00 -18.03
N GLY A 256 4.28 2.88 -17.02
CA GLY A 256 2.91 3.39 -17.09
C GLY A 256 1.94 2.48 -17.84
N SER A 257 2.16 1.16 -17.84
CA SER A 257 1.20 0.19 -18.36
C SER A 257 -0.18 0.34 -17.68
N GLY A 258 -1.25 -0.06 -18.38
CA GLY A 258 -2.61 -0.03 -17.81
C GLY A 258 -2.72 -0.86 -16.52
N ARG A 259 -1.94 -1.94 -16.39
CA ARG A 259 -1.86 -2.75 -15.17
C ARG A 259 -1.33 -1.96 -13.97
N TRP A 260 -0.30 -1.13 -14.19
CA TRP A 260 0.27 -0.26 -13.17
C TRP A 260 -0.71 0.82 -12.71
N LEU A 261 -1.40 1.47 -13.66
CA LEU A 261 -2.41 2.49 -13.38
C LEU A 261 -3.57 1.90 -12.57
N HIS A 262 -4.10 0.75 -13.00
CA HIS A 262 -5.17 0.06 -12.28
C HIS A 262 -4.78 -0.31 -10.84
N MET A 263 -3.54 -0.75 -10.61
CA MET A 263 -3.06 -1.02 -9.25
C MET A 263 -3.00 0.25 -8.40
N ILE A 264 -2.44 1.34 -8.94
CA ILE A 264 -2.36 2.63 -8.23
C ILE A 264 -3.74 3.13 -7.85
N GLU A 265 -4.68 3.10 -8.79
CA GLU A 265 -6.04 3.59 -8.61
C GLU A 265 -6.80 2.72 -7.61
N THR A 266 -6.75 1.39 -7.76
CA THR A 266 -7.43 0.45 -6.86
C THR A 266 -6.89 0.55 -5.42
N LEU A 267 -5.57 0.62 -5.24
CA LEU A 267 -4.94 0.69 -3.93
C LEU A 267 -4.75 2.11 -3.39
N GLY A 268 -5.09 3.15 -4.16
CA GLY A 268 -4.93 4.54 -3.78
C GLY A 268 -3.48 4.97 -3.50
N LEU A 269 -2.52 4.40 -4.23
CA LEU A 269 -1.10 4.64 -3.98
C LEU A 269 -0.66 5.97 -4.58
N SER A 270 -0.47 6.98 -3.73
CA SER A 270 0.00 8.30 -4.16
C SER A 270 1.53 8.35 -4.31
N PRO A 271 2.08 9.32 -5.09
CA PRO A 271 3.53 9.48 -5.27
C PRO A 271 4.34 9.62 -3.97
N ALA A 272 3.72 10.08 -2.87
CA ALA A 272 4.35 10.09 -1.54
C ALA A 272 4.84 8.72 -1.09
N THR A 273 4.17 7.65 -1.52
CA THR A 273 4.45 6.29 -1.05
C THR A 273 5.68 5.67 -1.70
N TRP A 274 6.24 6.24 -2.80
CA TRP A 274 7.48 5.71 -3.40
C TRP A 274 8.50 6.75 -3.89
N LYS A 275 8.11 7.96 -4.30
CA LYS A 275 9.06 8.90 -4.95
C LYS A 275 10.12 9.43 -3.98
N LYS A 276 9.72 10.13 -2.92
CA LYS A 276 10.65 10.70 -1.91
C LYS A 276 10.97 9.71 -0.79
N GLN A 277 11.96 10.04 0.05
CA GLN A 277 12.27 9.25 1.24
C GLN A 277 11.10 9.26 2.22
N ILE A 278 10.69 8.09 2.69
CA ILE A 278 9.66 7.96 3.73
C ILE A 278 10.31 8.18 5.10
N THR A 279 9.76 9.08 5.90
CA THR A 279 10.20 9.37 7.27
C THR A 279 9.01 9.19 8.22
N LEU A 280 9.14 8.26 9.17
CA LEU A 280 8.13 7.89 10.19
C LEU A 280 8.76 7.86 11.58
#